data_AF-A0A1G6Z148-F1
#
_entry.id   AF-A0A1G6Z148-F1
#
_cell.length_a   1.000
_cell.length_b   1.000
_cell.length_c   1.000
_cell.angle_alpha   90.00
_cell.angle_beta   90.00
_cell.angle_gamma   90.00
#
_symmetry.space_group_name_H-M   'P 1'
#
loop_
_entity.id
_entity.type
_entity.pdbx_description
1 polymer ?
#
loop_
_entity_poly.entity_id
_entity_poly.type
_entity_poly.pdbx_seq_one_letter_code
_entity_poly.pdbx_strand_id
1 'polypeptide(L)'
;MSGSELSNHRLDIACEVLSSRDPEPNGVAVVTVNPFVPSLYEADSLTPTGAFPTMTLLQILGDDGFVEFESERHQALEAGRALWPQVRMLFQYYLQGNAEMFTRIAKKHLELEWEPSASHQRTTVAYQALGIATIMITGTTGNSSGRVISRFARKHTAAMERHADHLRAFRRRGKASAVLEQDLFTELNRFVEQHEAWEMGLLARFVGAEEKRAFEELVLFRDEFSTVRDLYQHGFELACKCLWPLVAVQNTVKRGSPDDFGDVHPESVPVKQRPKSLEKFDKLSSAYKIAYVAQVPGWESFAVLLDNRRRNTIGHATAYHDLQTGRVVSDVDPAGMTYLEFLSEPLDVFEALSTLAQVLRASRVAASPDFGLAE
;
A
#
# COMPACT_ATOMS: atom_id res chain seq x y z
N MET A 1 16.75 -2.10 -28.80
CA MET A 1 17.24 -0.78 -29.26
C MET A 1 18.49 -0.45 -28.48
N SER A 2 19.55 -0.04 -29.16
CA SER A 2 20.87 0.24 -28.58
C SER A 2 20.77 1.39 -27.58
N GLY A 3 21.08 1.12 -26.31
CA GLY A 3 21.22 2.15 -25.30
C GLY A 3 22.43 3.01 -25.64
N SER A 4 22.19 4.21 -26.16
CA SER A 4 23.19 5.27 -26.12
C SER A 4 23.54 5.52 -24.66
N GLU A 5 24.80 5.29 -24.29
CA GLU A 5 25.30 5.54 -22.95
C GLU A 5 25.03 6.99 -22.55
N LEU A 6 24.50 7.20 -21.33
CA LEU A 6 24.20 8.51 -20.73
C LEU A 6 25.39 9.49 -20.77
N SER A 7 26.61 8.98 -20.93
CA SER A 7 27.84 9.75 -21.14
C SER A 7 27.76 10.71 -22.34
N ASN A 8 27.00 10.36 -23.39
CA ASN A 8 26.80 11.20 -24.57
C ASN A 8 25.72 12.29 -24.40
N HIS A 9 25.02 12.30 -23.27
CA HIS A 9 24.00 13.30 -22.91
C HIS A 9 24.40 14.10 -21.67
N ARG A 10 25.71 14.23 -21.43
CA ARG A 10 26.23 15.06 -20.35
C ARG A 10 25.81 16.52 -20.58
N LEU A 11 24.84 16.97 -19.81
CA LEU A 11 24.46 18.37 -19.69
C LEU A 11 25.56 19.07 -18.88
N ASP A 12 26.44 19.80 -19.54
CA ASP A 12 27.33 20.74 -18.86
C ASP A 12 26.49 21.96 -18.47
N ILE A 13 25.90 21.92 -17.28
CA ILE A 13 25.25 23.07 -16.68
C ILE A 13 26.35 24.03 -16.23
N ALA A 14 26.44 25.19 -16.87
CA ALA A 14 27.35 26.26 -16.47
C ALA A 14 26.83 26.91 -15.17
N CYS A 15 27.01 26.22 -14.05
CA CYS A 15 26.67 26.68 -12.71
C CYS A 15 27.90 26.65 -11.80
N GLU A 16 28.02 27.65 -10.93
CA GLU A 16 28.93 27.57 -9.79
C GLU A 16 28.27 26.72 -8.70
N VAL A 17 28.96 25.67 -8.25
CA VAL A 17 28.46 24.85 -7.13
C VAL A 17 28.77 25.57 -5.83
N LEU A 18 27.74 26.13 -5.20
CA LEU A 18 27.86 26.78 -3.90
C LEU A 18 27.78 25.75 -2.77
N SER A 19 28.64 25.91 -1.76
CA SER A 19 28.48 25.18 -0.50
C SER A 19 27.34 25.79 0.32
N SER A 20 26.66 24.98 1.13
CA SER A 20 25.66 25.43 2.12
C SER A 20 26.14 26.53 3.10
N ARG A 21 27.44 26.80 3.15
CA ARG A 21 28.07 27.82 4.01
C ARG A 21 28.43 29.10 3.26
N ASP A 22 28.36 29.08 1.93
CA ASP A 22 28.72 30.24 1.12
C ASP A 22 27.53 31.21 1.10
N PRO A 23 27.79 32.53 1.19
CA PRO A 23 26.73 33.52 1.07
C PRO A 23 26.12 33.48 -0.33
N GLU A 24 24.80 33.69 -0.39
CA GLU A 24 24.10 33.75 -1.66
C GLU A 24 24.66 34.88 -2.55
N PRO A 25 25.04 34.59 -3.81
CA PRO A 25 25.50 35.62 -4.72
C PRO A 25 24.34 36.56 -5.07
N ASN A 26 24.52 37.86 -4.85
CA ASN A 26 23.51 38.85 -5.18
C ASN A 26 23.18 38.87 -6.67
N GLY A 27 21.90 38.74 -7.00
CA GLY A 27 21.40 38.87 -8.38
C GLY A 27 21.66 37.67 -9.28
N VAL A 28 22.00 36.51 -8.72
CA VAL A 28 22.17 35.24 -9.45
C VAL A 28 21.09 34.28 -9.00
N ALA A 29 20.37 33.69 -9.96
CA ALA A 29 19.37 32.67 -9.64
C ALA A 29 20.05 31.40 -9.11
N VAL A 30 19.55 30.90 -7.99
CA VAL A 30 19.99 29.64 -7.36
C VAL A 30 18.99 28.54 -7.70
N VAL A 31 19.48 27.34 -8.00
CA VAL A 31 18.62 26.17 -8.22
C VAL A 31 19.05 25.07 -7.25
N THR A 32 18.13 24.61 -6.40
CA THR A 32 18.34 23.43 -5.54
C THR A 32 17.57 22.24 -6.08
N VAL A 33 18.29 21.20 -6.50
CA VAL A 33 17.70 19.94 -6.94
C VAL A 33 18.05 18.84 -5.94
N ASN A 34 17.03 18.30 -5.27
CA ASN A 34 17.13 17.05 -4.52
C ASN A 34 16.08 16.08 -5.04
N PRO A 35 16.46 14.95 -5.67
CA PRO A 35 15.48 14.00 -6.21
C PRO A 35 14.72 13.21 -5.14
N PHE A 36 15.08 13.34 -3.86
CA PHE A 36 14.50 12.59 -2.74
C PHE A 36 13.63 13.44 -1.81
N VAL A 37 13.51 14.74 -2.08
CA VAL A 37 12.68 15.64 -1.28
C VAL A 37 12.09 16.71 -2.21
N PRO A 38 10.79 16.99 -2.12
CA PRO A 38 10.18 17.99 -2.98
C PRO A 38 10.65 19.42 -2.66
N SER A 39 10.68 20.26 -3.68
CA SER A 39 11.01 21.68 -3.60
C SER A 39 10.08 22.50 -4.51
N LEU A 40 10.10 23.84 -4.36
CA LEU A 40 9.36 24.72 -5.27
C LEU A 40 10.13 24.87 -6.58
N TYR A 41 9.44 24.75 -7.71
CA TYR A 41 10.05 24.91 -9.03
C TYR A 41 10.61 26.32 -9.26
N GLU A 42 9.94 27.34 -8.73
CA GLU A 42 10.30 28.75 -8.87
C GLU A 42 11.29 29.24 -7.79
N ALA A 43 11.82 28.35 -6.94
CA ALA A 43 12.80 28.74 -5.93
C ALA A 43 14.10 29.17 -6.60
N ASP A 44 14.40 30.48 -6.55
CA ASP A 44 15.51 31.13 -7.21
C ASP A 44 16.55 31.73 -6.25
N SER A 45 16.43 31.48 -4.94
CA SER A 45 17.31 32.00 -3.89
C SER A 45 17.63 30.94 -2.82
N LEU A 46 18.57 31.21 -1.90
CA LEU A 46 18.83 30.37 -0.72
C LEU A 46 17.88 30.69 0.45
N THR A 47 16.84 31.49 0.22
CA THR A 47 15.83 31.82 1.22
C THR A 47 14.99 30.59 1.58
N PRO A 48 14.46 30.50 2.82
CA PRO A 48 13.97 29.22 3.37
C PRO A 48 12.77 28.60 2.62
N THR A 49 11.99 29.39 1.88
CA THR A 49 10.78 28.91 1.20
C THR A 49 11.12 28.23 -0.12
N GLY A 50 11.05 26.89 -0.15
CA GLY A 50 11.17 26.10 -1.38
C GLY A 50 12.58 25.78 -1.87
N ALA A 51 13.61 26.48 -1.38
CA ALA A 51 14.99 26.27 -1.81
C ALA A 51 15.77 25.24 -0.99
N PHE A 52 15.36 25.00 0.25
CA PHE A 52 15.96 23.98 1.11
C PHE A 52 14.94 22.86 1.39
N PRO A 53 15.21 21.62 0.96
CA PRO A 53 14.38 20.44 1.21
C PRO A 53 13.82 20.33 2.63
N THR A 54 14.68 20.39 3.64
CA THR A 54 14.29 20.28 5.06
C THR A 54 13.40 21.44 5.51
N MET A 55 13.72 22.65 5.08
CA MET A 55 12.98 23.85 5.47
C MET A 55 11.61 23.91 4.79
N THR A 56 11.52 23.44 3.55
CA THR A 56 10.28 23.32 2.79
C THR A 56 9.30 22.39 3.50
N LEU A 57 9.78 21.22 3.93
CA LEU A 57 8.96 20.29 4.72
C LEU A 57 8.59 20.87 6.09
N LEU A 58 9.52 21.53 6.78
CA LEU A 58 9.25 22.16 8.09
C LEU A 58 8.18 23.26 7.99
N GLN A 59 8.21 24.07 6.93
CA GLN A 59 7.21 25.13 6.73
C GLN A 59 5.82 24.58 6.42
N ILE A 60 5.74 23.49 5.67
CA ILE A 60 4.45 22.88 5.28
C ILE A 60 3.84 22.06 6.41
N LEU A 61 4.67 21.36 7.19
CA LEU A 61 4.20 20.46 8.25
C LEU A 61 4.17 21.10 9.64
N GLY A 62 4.87 22.22 9.83
CA GLY A 62 5.21 22.74 11.14
C GLY A 62 6.21 21.85 11.88
N ASP A 63 6.67 22.32 13.05
CA ASP A 63 7.70 21.63 13.84
C ASP A 63 7.29 20.21 14.24
N ASP A 64 6.10 20.05 14.82
CA ASP A 64 5.61 18.75 15.31
C ASP A 64 5.34 17.78 14.15
N GLY A 65 4.65 18.24 13.10
CA GLY A 65 4.33 17.42 11.93
C GLY A 65 5.57 16.98 11.17
N PHE A 66 6.59 17.83 11.09
CA PHE A 66 7.87 17.49 10.48
C PHE A 66 8.61 16.40 11.27
N VAL A 67 8.67 16.51 12.59
CA VAL A 67 9.30 15.51 13.46
C VAL A 67 8.59 14.16 13.35
N GLU A 68 7.26 14.14 13.35
CA GLU A 68 6.49 12.92 13.20
C GLU A 68 6.68 12.28 11.81
N PHE A 69 6.66 13.10 10.74
CA PHE A 69 6.92 12.63 9.38
C PHE A 69 8.31 11.99 9.23
N GLU A 70 9.37 12.67 9.68
CA GLU A 70 10.74 12.13 9.59
C GLU A 70 10.91 10.87 10.45
N SER A 71 10.24 10.80 11.60
CA SER A 71 10.21 9.59 12.44
C SER A 71 9.57 8.41 11.71
N GLU A 72 8.38 8.58 11.13
CA GLU A 72 7.71 7.50 10.38
C GLU A 72 8.48 7.11 9.12
N ARG A 73 8.99 8.09 8.37
CA ARG A 73 9.82 7.85 7.19
C ARG A 73 11.09 7.06 7.54
N HIS A 74 11.78 7.42 8.62
CA HIS A 74 12.97 6.72 9.07
C HIS A 74 12.65 5.27 9.49
N GLN A 75 11.55 5.07 10.22
CA GLN A 75 11.09 3.74 10.60
C GLN A 75 10.73 2.88 9.38
N ALA A 76 10.11 3.45 8.36
CA ALA A 76 9.78 2.75 7.13
C ALA A 76 11.06 2.30 6.37
N LEU A 77 12.05 3.19 6.28
CA LEU A 77 13.37 2.89 5.69
C LEU A 77 14.13 1.80 6.47
N GLU A 78 14.16 1.91 7.80
CA GLU A 78 14.76 0.91 8.70
C GLU A 78 14.07 -0.45 8.52
N ALA A 79 12.73 -0.46 8.49
CA ALA A 79 11.94 -1.67 8.31
C ALA A 79 12.22 -2.32 6.94
N GLY A 80 12.28 -1.53 5.86
CA GLY A 80 12.61 -2.03 4.52
C GLY A 80 14.03 -2.60 4.42
N ARG A 81 15.00 -1.99 5.10
CA ARG A 81 16.43 -2.38 5.01
C ARG A 81 16.81 -3.52 5.97
N ALA A 82 16.32 -3.49 7.21
CA ALA A 82 16.76 -4.40 8.27
C ALA A 82 15.74 -5.51 8.56
N LEU A 83 14.45 -5.18 8.64
CA LEU A 83 13.40 -6.12 9.05
C LEU A 83 12.86 -6.94 7.86
N TRP A 84 12.58 -6.29 6.73
CA TRP A 84 11.98 -6.93 5.56
C TRP A 84 12.79 -8.11 5.01
N PRO A 85 14.13 -8.06 4.90
CA PRO A 85 14.89 -9.23 4.43
C PRO A 85 14.67 -10.49 5.28
N GLN A 86 14.48 -10.31 6.59
CA GLN A 86 14.24 -11.40 7.55
C GLN A 86 12.82 -11.95 7.39
N VAL A 87 11.83 -11.05 7.32
CA VAL A 87 10.43 -11.40 7.05
C VAL A 87 10.31 -12.12 5.71
N ARG A 88 10.98 -11.61 4.68
CA ARG A 88 10.97 -12.17 3.33
C ARG A 88 11.48 -13.60 3.33
N MET A 89 12.64 -13.82 3.94
CA MET A 89 13.24 -15.15 4.07
C MET A 89 12.34 -16.11 4.85
N LEU A 90 11.77 -15.67 5.98
CA LEU A 90 10.84 -16.47 6.78
C LEU A 90 9.61 -16.88 5.97
N PHE A 91 8.99 -15.92 5.28
CA PHE A 91 7.77 -16.15 4.52
C PHE A 91 8.02 -17.02 3.28
N GLN A 92 9.21 -16.94 2.67
CA GLN A 92 9.62 -17.87 1.60
C GLN A 92 9.69 -19.32 2.10
N TYR A 93 10.30 -19.58 3.26
CA TYR A 93 10.30 -20.93 3.83
C TYR A 93 8.90 -21.41 4.23
N TYR A 94 8.05 -20.49 4.69
CA TYR A 94 6.64 -20.78 4.93
C TYR A 94 5.92 -21.24 3.64
N LEU A 95 6.02 -20.47 2.56
CA LEU A 95 5.40 -20.79 1.27
C LEU A 95 5.93 -22.10 0.65
N GLN A 96 7.21 -22.41 0.87
CA GLN A 96 7.83 -23.66 0.43
C GLN A 96 7.45 -24.88 1.30
N GLY A 97 6.76 -24.67 2.43
CA GLY A 97 6.46 -25.74 3.38
C GLY A 97 7.68 -26.27 4.14
N ASN A 98 8.80 -25.53 4.16
CA ASN A 98 10.04 -25.94 4.82
C ASN A 98 10.00 -25.59 6.32
N ALA A 99 9.36 -26.46 7.12
CA ALA A 99 9.12 -26.22 8.54
C ALA A 99 10.42 -26.11 9.37
N GLU A 100 11.46 -26.89 9.06
CA GLU A 100 12.73 -26.86 9.78
C GLU A 100 13.42 -25.50 9.63
N MET A 101 13.57 -25.06 8.38
CA MET A 101 14.21 -23.77 8.08
C MET A 101 13.36 -22.60 8.59
N PHE A 102 12.03 -22.70 8.46
CA PHE A 102 11.11 -21.71 9.02
C PHE A 102 11.33 -21.52 10.52
N THR A 103 11.29 -22.60 11.30
CA THR A 103 11.47 -22.56 12.76
C THR A 103 12.85 -21.99 13.13
N ARG A 104 13.90 -22.40 12.42
CA ARG A 104 15.26 -21.90 12.67
C ARG A 104 15.36 -20.39 12.45
N ILE A 105 14.78 -19.87 11.37
CA ILE A 105 14.75 -18.43 11.09
C ILE A 105 13.87 -17.70 12.11
N ALA A 106 12.69 -18.23 12.44
CA ALA A 106 11.79 -17.62 13.44
C ALA A 106 12.46 -17.48 14.81
N LYS A 107 13.12 -18.53 15.31
CA LYS A 107 13.87 -18.49 16.58
C LYS A 107 15.03 -17.49 16.55
N LYS A 108 15.78 -17.45 15.45
CA LYS A 108 16.97 -16.60 15.31
C LYS A 108 16.66 -15.11 15.16
N HIS A 109 15.62 -14.78 14.38
CA HIS A 109 15.38 -13.41 13.91
C HIS A 109 14.14 -12.76 14.54
N LEU A 110 13.17 -13.56 15.00
CA LEU A 110 11.96 -13.05 15.67
C LEU A 110 11.94 -13.39 17.16
N GLU A 111 13.05 -13.88 17.71
CA GLU A 111 13.20 -14.25 19.13
C GLU A 111 12.09 -15.19 19.62
N LEU A 112 11.58 -16.07 18.74
CA LEU A 112 10.50 -16.97 19.08
C LEU A 112 10.97 -18.00 20.11
N GLU A 113 10.46 -17.91 21.35
CA GLU A 113 10.89 -18.79 22.45
C GLU A 113 10.41 -20.25 22.32
N TRP A 114 9.41 -20.49 21.46
CA TRP A 114 8.76 -21.80 21.31
C TRP A 114 8.83 -22.29 19.86
N GLU A 115 8.50 -23.57 19.66
CA GLU A 115 8.53 -24.20 18.35
C GLU A 115 7.15 -24.30 17.70
N PRO A 116 6.93 -23.67 16.52
CA PRO A 116 5.68 -23.75 15.79
C PRO A 116 5.54 -25.09 15.08
N SER A 117 5.15 -26.12 15.84
CA SER A 117 5.01 -27.50 15.38
C SER A 117 3.82 -27.70 14.44
N ALA A 118 2.73 -26.96 14.62
CA ALA A 118 1.54 -27.03 13.78
C ALA A 118 1.60 -26.05 12.58
N SER A 119 0.90 -26.38 11.49
CA SER A 119 0.87 -25.53 10.29
C SER A 119 0.17 -24.18 10.51
N HIS A 120 -0.91 -24.14 11.31
CA HIS A 120 -1.60 -22.91 11.66
C HIS A 120 -0.75 -21.99 12.56
N GLN A 121 0.10 -22.56 13.40
CA GLN A 121 1.07 -21.82 14.21
C GLN A 121 2.10 -21.13 13.32
N ARG A 122 2.70 -21.85 12.37
CA ARG A 122 3.63 -21.26 11.39
C ARG A 122 2.97 -20.18 10.54
N THR A 123 1.74 -20.41 10.09
CA THR A 123 0.92 -19.40 9.39
C THR A 123 0.76 -18.14 10.24
N THR A 124 0.43 -18.30 11.53
CA THR A 124 0.24 -17.16 12.43
C THR A 124 1.53 -16.35 12.59
N VAL A 125 2.66 -17.02 12.84
CA VAL A 125 3.98 -16.38 12.99
C VAL A 125 4.39 -15.66 11.71
N ALA A 126 4.27 -16.30 10.54
CA ALA A 126 4.65 -15.72 9.25
C ALA A 126 3.88 -14.42 8.96
N TYR A 127 2.56 -14.45 9.14
CA TYR A 127 1.71 -13.29 8.90
C TYR A 127 1.85 -12.20 9.97
N GLN A 128 2.15 -12.55 11.23
CA GLN A 128 2.46 -11.55 12.26
C GLN A 128 3.74 -10.80 11.92
N ALA A 129 4.80 -11.50 11.52
CA ALA A 129 6.05 -10.88 11.08
C ALA A 129 5.83 -9.97 9.86
N LEU A 130 5.06 -10.44 8.88
CA LEU A 130 4.62 -9.63 7.73
C LEU A 130 3.89 -8.37 8.18
N GLY A 131 2.90 -8.51 9.07
CA GLY A 131 2.08 -7.41 9.56
C GLY A 131 2.88 -6.33 10.27
N ILE A 132 3.82 -6.74 11.14
CA ILE A 132 4.72 -5.81 11.85
C ILE A 132 5.54 -4.99 10.85
N ALA A 133 6.22 -5.65 9.92
CA ALA A 133 7.03 -4.96 8.92
C ALA A 133 6.20 -4.03 8.04
N THR A 134 5.05 -4.48 7.55
CA THR A 134 4.19 -3.64 6.70
C THR A 134 3.62 -2.45 7.44
N ILE A 135 3.27 -2.58 8.73
CA ILE A 135 2.77 -1.45 9.54
C ILE A 135 3.86 -0.40 9.72
N MET A 136 5.09 -0.82 10.03
CA MET A 136 6.23 0.10 10.15
C MET A 136 6.52 0.84 8.84
N ILE A 137 6.35 0.16 7.69
CA ILE A 137 6.54 0.77 6.37
C ILE A 137 5.40 1.74 6.01
N THR A 138 4.14 1.39 6.31
CA THR A 138 2.99 2.26 6.00
C THR A 138 2.87 3.49 6.91
N GLY A 139 3.54 3.51 8.06
CA GLY A 139 3.33 4.51 9.10
C GLY A 139 1.98 4.34 9.84
N THR A 140 1.77 5.18 10.85
CA THR A 140 0.56 5.19 11.69
C THR A 140 -0.35 6.37 11.38
N THR A 141 0.21 7.50 10.94
CA THR A 141 -0.55 8.67 10.51
C THR A 141 -1.45 8.34 9.32
N GLY A 142 -2.74 8.68 9.43
CA GLY A 142 -3.74 8.38 8.40
C GLY A 142 -4.07 6.90 8.18
N ASN A 143 -3.39 5.97 8.88
CA ASN A 143 -3.51 4.53 8.65
C ASN A 143 -4.84 3.96 9.17
N SER A 144 -5.52 3.19 8.33
CA SER A 144 -6.84 2.61 8.62
C SER A 144 -6.82 1.11 8.96
N SER A 145 -5.68 0.45 8.77
CA SER A 145 -5.50 -1.01 8.87
C SER A 145 -5.99 -1.58 10.20
N GLY A 146 -5.60 -0.97 11.32
CA GLY A 146 -5.95 -1.45 12.65
C GLY A 146 -7.46 -1.49 12.90
N ARG A 147 -8.18 -0.45 12.43
CA ARG A 147 -9.64 -0.37 12.52
C ARG A 147 -10.31 -1.46 11.67
N VAL A 148 -9.84 -1.64 10.43
CA VAL A 148 -10.36 -2.66 9.51
C VAL A 148 -10.16 -4.07 10.08
N ILE A 149 -8.93 -4.39 10.50
CA ILE A 149 -8.55 -5.70 11.04
C ILE A 149 -9.34 -6.00 12.32
N SER A 150 -9.45 -5.04 13.25
CA SER A 150 -10.23 -5.20 14.48
C SER A 150 -11.73 -5.44 14.19
N ARG A 151 -12.29 -4.72 13.21
CA ARG A 151 -13.68 -4.92 12.79
C ARG A 151 -13.89 -6.28 12.12
N PHE A 152 -12.98 -6.69 11.26
CA PHE A 152 -12.98 -8.02 10.64
C PHE A 152 -12.90 -9.12 11.69
N ALA A 153 -11.93 -9.06 12.60
CA ALA A 153 -11.74 -10.06 13.65
C ALA A 153 -13.00 -10.28 14.48
N ARG A 154 -13.63 -9.20 14.98
CA ARG A 154 -14.89 -9.30 15.74
C ARG A 154 -16.01 -10.00 14.96
N LYS A 155 -16.17 -9.66 13.68
CA LYS A 155 -17.19 -10.27 12.84
C LYS A 155 -16.85 -11.72 12.48
N HIS A 156 -15.58 -12.01 12.23
CA HIS A 156 -15.10 -13.36 11.90
C HIS A 156 -15.30 -14.31 13.08
N THR A 157 -14.91 -13.91 14.29
CA THR A 157 -15.17 -14.68 15.52
C THR A 157 -16.66 -14.95 15.71
N ALA A 158 -17.51 -13.91 15.61
CA ALA A 158 -18.96 -14.10 15.75
C ALA A 158 -19.56 -15.01 14.66
N ALA A 159 -19.02 -14.96 13.43
CA ALA A 159 -19.43 -15.83 12.34
C ALA A 159 -19.02 -17.29 12.58
N MET A 160 -17.79 -17.54 13.06
CA MET A 160 -17.30 -18.87 13.41
C MET A 160 -18.13 -19.53 14.52
N GLU A 161 -18.49 -18.77 15.56
CA GLU A 161 -19.25 -19.28 16.71
C GLU A 161 -20.68 -19.71 16.34
N ARG A 162 -21.29 -19.04 15.36
CA ARG A 162 -22.73 -19.15 15.08
C ARG A 162 -23.06 -19.95 13.83
N HIS A 163 -22.13 -20.05 12.88
CA HIS A 163 -22.42 -20.56 11.55
C HIS A 163 -21.31 -21.50 11.04
N ALA A 164 -21.55 -22.81 11.10
CA ALA A 164 -20.59 -23.82 10.63
C ALA A 164 -20.20 -23.66 9.15
N ASP A 165 -21.13 -23.19 8.31
CA ASP A 165 -20.88 -22.95 6.88
C ASP A 165 -19.83 -21.86 6.62
N HIS A 166 -19.65 -20.94 7.57
CA HIS A 166 -18.60 -19.94 7.52
C HIS A 166 -17.20 -20.59 7.47
N LEU A 167 -16.94 -21.48 8.42
CA LEU A 167 -15.67 -22.19 8.53
C LEU A 167 -15.44 -23.10 7.33
N ARG A 168 -16.48 -23.80 6.85
CA ARG A 168 -16.40 -24.61 5.62
C ARG A 168 -15.99 -23.76 4.42
N ALA A 169 -16.61 -22.60 4.23
CA ALA A 169 -16.29 -21.69 3.14
C ALA A 169 -14.85 -21.15 3.23
N PHE A 170 -14.43 -20.69 4.42
CA PHE A 170 -13.06 -20.19 4.66
C PHE A 170 -12.00 -21.28 4.46
N ARG A 171 -12.28 -22.52 4.89
CA ARG A 171 -11.40 -23.67 4.66
C ARG A 171 -11.28 -24.03 3.17
N ARG A 172 -12.42 -24.14 2.47
CA ARG A 172 -12.45 -24.45 1.03
C ARG A 172 -11.70 -23.38 0.22
N ARG A 173 -12.03 -22.11 0.45
CA ARG A 173 -11.39 -20.99 -0.25
C ARG A 173 -9.95 -20.81 0.16
N GLY A 174 -9.62 -20.96 1.44
CA GLY A 174 -8.25 -20.90 1.93
C GLY A 174 -7.33 -21.88 1.20
N LYS A 175 -7.77 -23.12 0.95
CA LYS A 175 -7.03 -24.09 0.11
C LYS A 175 -6.84 -23.61 -1.32
N ALA A 176 -7.87 -23.04 -1.94
CA ALA A 176 -7.82 -22.49 -3.29
C ALA A 176 -6.98 -21.19 -3.40
N SER A 177 -6.79 -20.47 -2.29
CA SER A 177 -6.06 -19.19 -2.25
C SER A 177 -4.54 -19.33 -2.13
N ALA A 178 -3.94 -20.51 -2.27
CA ALA A 178 -2.48 -20.67 -2.16
C ALA A 178 -1.72 -19.84 -3.21
N VAL A 179 -2.22 -19.81 -4.45
CA VAL A 179 -1.65 -18.96 -5.51
C VAL A 179 -1.83 -17.48 -5.17
N LEU A 180 -3.00 -17.09 -4.68
CA LEU A 180 -3.29 -15.71 -4.27
C LEU A 180 -2.39 -15.25 -3.10
N GLU A 181 -2.08 -16.14 -2.16
CA GLU A 181 -1.14 -15.87 -1.06
C GLU A 181 0.28 -15.63 -1.57
N GLN A 182 0.72 -16.42 -2.55
CA GLN A 182 2.01 -16.23 -3.20
C GLN A 182 2.06 -14.92 -3.97
N ASP A 183 1.05 -14.64 -4.80
CA ASP A 183 0.93 -13.39 -5.57
C ASP A 183 0.95 -12.18 -4.63
N LEU A 184 0.20 -12.23 -3.54
CA LEU A 184 0.13 -11.18 -2.53
C LEU A 184 1.49 -10.90 -1.89
N PHE A 185 2.20 -11.95 -1.49
CA PHE A 185 3.52 -11.80 -0.90
C PHE A 185 4.55 -11.31 -1.92
N THR A 186 4.51 -11.81 -3.16
CA THR A 186 5.38 -11.33 -4.25
C THR A 186 5.15 -9.85 -4.53
N GLU A 187 3.90 -9.40 -4.57
CA GLU A 187 3.61 -7.99 -4.83
C GLU A 187 4.02 -7.10 -3.65
N LEU A 188 3.74 -7.49 -2.40
CA LEU A 188 4.25 -6.77 -1.22
C LEU A 188 5.79 -6.67 -1.27
N ASN A 189 6.49 -7.72 -1.67
CA ASN A 189 7.94 -7.68 -1.84
C ASN A 189 8.37 -6.68 -2.92
N ARG A 190 7.68 -6.61 -4.06
CA ARG A 190 7.96 -5.62 -5.11
C ARG A 190 7.78 -4.18 -4.62
N PHE A 191 6.73 -3.92 -3.83
CA PHE A 191 6.53 -2.62 -3.20
C PHE A 191 7.69 -2.24 -2.29
N VAL A 192 8.13 -3.15 -1.41
CA VAL A 192 9.23 -2.87 -0.48
C VAL A 192 10.58 -2.73 -1.21
N GLU A 193 10.85 -3.54 -2.23
CA GLU A 193 12.06 -3.41 -3.06
C GLU A 193 12.12 -2.07 -3.81
N GLN A 194 10.97 -1.46 -4.08
CA GLN A 194 10.83 -0.16 -4.76
C GLN A 194 10.42 0.96 -3.80
N HIS A 195 10.60 0.78 -2.48
CA HIS A 195 10.14 1.73 -1.46
C HIS A 195 10.60 3.17 -1.72
N GLU A 196 11.88 3.35 -2.05
CA GLU A 196 12.45 4.68 -2.31
C GLU A 196 11.78 5.41 -3.49
N ALA A 197 11.10 4.69 -4.40
CA ALA A 197 10.42 5.28 -5.55
C ALA A 197 9.05 5.90 -5.21
N TRP A 198 8.43 5.46 -4.11
CA TRP A 198 7.09 5.91 -3.70
C TRP A 198 7.01 6.41 -2.25
N GLU A 199 8.08 6.34 -1.46
CA GLU A 199 8.09 6.71 -0.04
C GLU A 199 7.58 8.13 0.23
N MET A 200 7.86 9.07 -0.69
CA MET A 200 7.42 10.46 -0.53
C MET A 200 5.90 10.63 -0.64
N GLY A 201 5.16 9.59 -1.07
CA GLY A 201 3.71 9.52 -0.93
C GLY A 201 3.23 9.59 0.52
N LEU A 202 4.07 9.23 1.50
CA LEU A 202 3.76 9.35 2.93
C LEU A 202 3.48 10.81 3.33
N LEU A 203 4.15 11.77 2.69
CA LEU A 203 4.02 13.19 3.00
C LEU A 203 2.56 13.67 2.95
N ALA A 204 1.78 13.17 1.99
CA ALA A 204 0.38 13.54 1.82
C ALA A 204 -0.50 13.22 3.05
N ARG A 205 -0.09 12.28 3.92
CA ARG A 205 -0.82 11.93 5.15
C ARG A 205 -0.63 12.94 6.28
N PHE A 206 0.43 13.74 6.21
CA PHE A 206 0.78 14.76 7.21
C PHE A 206 0.32 16.16 6.81
N VAL A 207 0.02 16.38 5.52
CA VAL A 207 -0.45 17.68 5.01
C VAL A 207 -1.91 17.88 5.37
N GLY A 208 -2.20 18.96 6.10
CA GLY A 208 -3.54 19.38 6.45
C GLY A 208 -4.31 20.02 5.29
N ALA A 209 -5.60 20.27 5.51
CA ALA A 209 -6.45 20.88 4.50
C ALA A 209 -6.05 22.34 4.18
N GLU A 210 -5.46 23.05 5.15
CA GLU A 210 -5.02 24.45 4.99
C GLU A 210 -3.74 24.53 4.15
N GLU A 211 -2.84 23.56 4.30
CA GLU A 211 -1.53 23.49 3.66
C GLU A 211 -1.55 22.76 2.31
N LYS A 212 -2.70 22.16 1.96
CA LYS A 212 -2.86 21.38 0.72
C LYS A 212 -2.42 22.14 -0.53
N ARG A 213 -2.75 23.42 -0.62
CA ARG A 213 -2.35 24.25 -1.76
C ARG A 213 -0.83 24.36 -1.88
N ALA A 214 -0.14 24.61 -0.77
CA ALA A 214 1.32 24.70 -0.76
C ALA A 214 1.96 23.36 -1.14
N PHE A 215 1.37 22.24 -0.70
CA PHE A 215 1.79 20.90 -1.12
C PHE A 215 1.58 20.65 -2.63
N GLU A 216 0.47 21.14 -3.22
CA GLU A 216 0.20 21.01 -4.65
C GLU A 216 1.14 21.86 -5.54
N GLU A 217 1.83 22.85 -4.96
CA GLU A 217 2.85 23.67 -5.64
C GLU A 217 4.26 23.04 -5.62
N LEU A 218 4.44 21.97 -4.83
CA LEU A 218 5.71 21.26 -4.74
C LEU A 218 5.98 20.33 -5.93
N VAL A 219 7.25 20.29 -6.34
CA VAL A 219 7.74 19.40 -7.39
C VAL A 219 8.78 18.46 -6.83
N LEU A 220 8.64 17.16 -7.13
CA LEU A 220 9.67 16.16 -6.88
C LEU A 220 10.44 15.92 -8.18
N PHE A 221 11.70 16.31 -8.20
CA PHE A 221 12.57 16.26 -9.38
C PHE A 221 13.13 14.84 -9.64
N ARG A 222 12.23 13.87 -9.83
CA ARG A 222 12.54 12.47 -10.11
C ARG A 222 11.47 11.89 -11.03
N ASP A 223 11.87 11.06 -11.99
CA ASP A 223 10.94 10.37 -12.88
C ASP A 223 11.08 8.85 -12.76
N GLU A 224 10.16 8.25 -12.02
CA GLU A 224 9.99 6.80 -11.93
C GLU A 224 8.55 6.41 -12.23
N PHE A 225 7.83 7.28 -12.94
CA PHE A 225 6.39 7.19 -13.10
C PHE A 225 5.96 5.83 -13.64
N SER A 226 6.62 5.31 -14.68
CA SER A 226 6.29 4.01 -15.26
C SER A 226 6.43 2.86 -14.25
N THR A 227 7.50 2.86 -13.44
CA THR A 227 7.73 1.82 -12.42
C THR A 227 6.67 1.88 -11.34
N VAL A 228 6.40 3.08 -10.82
CA VAL A 228 5.43 3.31 -9.75
C VAL A 228 4.00 3.05 -10.23
N ARG A 229 3.68 3.42 -11.48
CA ARG A 229 2.38 3.15 -12.11
C ARG A 229 2.13 1.65 -12.22
N ASP A 230 3.13 0.89 -12.64
CA ASP A 230 3.01 -0.56 -12.79
C ASP A 230 2.83 -1.24 -11.42
N LEU A 231 3.51 -0.76 -10.37
CA LEU A 231 3.26 -1.23 -8.98
C LEU A 231 1.82 -0.94 -8.55
N TYR A 232 1.38 0.29 -8.74
CA TYR A 232 0.02 0.72 -8.39
C TYR A 232 -1.05 -0.12 -9.11
N GLN A 233 -0.93 -0.32 -10.43
CA GLN A 233 -1.92 -1.08 -11.20
C GLN A 233 -2.00 -2.55 -10.76
N HIS A 234 -0.85 -3.23 -10.64
CA HIS A 234 -0.82 -4.63 -10.21
C HIS A 234 -1.32 -4.78 -8.78
N GLY A 235 -0.85 -3.93 -7.88
CA GLY A 235 -1.26 -3.94 -6.48
C GLY A 235 -2.76 -3.68 -6.32
N PHE A 236 -3.32 -2.71 -7.05
CA PHE A 236 -4.76 -2.40 -7.02
C PHE A 236 -5.61 -3.62 -7.44
N GLU A 237 -5.24 -4.26 -8.55
CA GLU A 237 -5.96 -5.42 -9.07
C GLU A 237 -5.89 -6.61 -8.11
N LEU A 238 -4.72 -6.81 -7.50
CA LEU A 238 -4.50 -7.86 -6.53
C LEU A 238 -5.27 -7.62 -5.23
N ALA A 239 -5.26 -6.38 -4.71
CA ALA A 239 -6.07 -5.99 -3.56
C ALA A 239 -7.55 -6.28 -3.80
N CYS A 240 -8.07 -5.92 -4.99
CA CYS A 240 -9.44 -6.20 -5.37
C CYS A 240 -9.79 -7.71 -5.43
N LYS A 241 -8.83 -8.58 -5.76
CA LYS A 241 -9.00 -10.06 -5.69
C LYS A 241 -9.07 -10.54 -4.23
N CYS A 242 -8.43 -9.84 -3.31
CA CYS A 242 -8.36 -10.20 -1.89
C CYS A 242 -9.54 -9.70 -1.03
N LEU A 243 -10.51 -8.95 -1.58
CA LEU A 243 -11.63 -8.36 -0.82
C LEU A 243 -12.68 -9.38 -0.31
N TRP A 244 -12.73 -10.58 -0.90
CA TRP A 244 -13.79 -11.56 -0.60
C TRP A 244 -13.95 -11.95 0.88
N PRO A 245 -12.90 -12.08 1.74
CA PRO A 245 -13.09 -12.54 3.11
C PRO A 245 -13.87 -11.52 3.96
N LEU A 246 -13.70 -10.22 3.67
CA LEU A 246 -14.46 -9.15 4.33
C LEU A 246 -15.96 -9.31 4.06
N VAL A 247 -16.33 -9.46 2.79
CA VAL A 247 -17.73 -9.62 2.37
C VAL A 247 -18.31 -10.93 2.88
N ALA A 248 -17.55 -12.04 2.82
CA ALA A 248 -17.99 -13.33 3.33
C ALA A 248 -18.34 -13.28 4.83
N VAL A 249 -17.50 -12.62 5.63
CA VAL A 249 -17.75 -12.42 7.07
C VAL A 249 -18.98 -11.54 7.30
N GLN A 250 -19.14 -10.45 6.54
CA GLN A 250 -20.31 -9.58 6.64
C GLN A 250 -21.61 -10.33 6.30
N ASN A 251 -21.62 -11.08 5.20
CA ASN A 251 -22.76 -11.87 4.76
C ASN A 251 -23.15 -12.89 5.83
N THR A 252 -22.16 -13.60 6.38
CA THR A 252 -22.40 -14.58 7.44
C THR A 252 -23.01 -13.93 8.69
N VAL A 253 -22.44 -12.83 9.20
CA VAL A 253 -22.95 -12.19 10.41
C VAL A 253 -24.37 -11.66 10.22
N LYS A 254 -24.73 -11.22 9.01
CA LYS A 254 -26.05 -10.64 8.73
C LYS A 254 -27.11 -11.69 8.36
N ARG A 255 -26.73 -12.79 7.72
CA ARG A 255 -27.65 -13.70 7.02
C ARG A 255 -27.36 -15.18 7.26
N GLY A 256 -26.34 -15.50 8.04
CA GLY A 256 -25.97 -16.86 8.42
C GLY A 256 -25.21 -17.66 7.37
N SER A 257 -25.01 -17.12 6.17
CA SER A 257 -24.25 -17.78 5.11
C SER A 257 -23.26 -16.80 4.45
N PRO A 258 -22.01 -17.24 4.15
CA PRO A 258 -21.03 -16.41 3.46
C PRO A 258 -21.42 -16.12 1.99
N ASP A 259 -22.21 -16.99 1.37
CA ASP A 259 -22.68 -16.86 -0.01
C ASP A 259 -23.99 -16.06 -0.14
N ASP A 260 -24.65 -15.73 0.98
CA ASP A 260 -25.90 -14.96 0.95
C ASP A 260 -25.66 -13.44 0.96
N PHE A 261 -25.86 -12.82 -0.19
CA PHE A 261 -25.76 -11.38 -0.37
C PHE A 261 -27.02 -10.61 0.02
N GLY A 262 -28.18 -11.27 0.15
CA GLY A 262 -29.48 -10.68 0.50
C GLY A 262 -29.85 -9.44 -0.34
N ASP A 263 -31.00 -8.81 -0.08
CA ASP A 263 -31.54 -7.77 -0.98
C ASP A 263 -30.86 -6.40 -0.93
N VAL A 264 -30.20 -6.13 0.20
CA VAL A 264 -29.44 -4.90 0.41
C VAL A 264 -28.10 -4.97 -0.32
N HIS A 265 -27.87 -4.02 -1.22
CA HIS A 265 -26.65 -3.86 -2.00
C HIS A 265 -26.28 -2.37 -2.13
N PRO A 266 -25.01 -2.04 -2.44
CA PRO A 266 -24.61 -0.63 -2.59
C PRO A 266 -25.38 0.04 -3.73
N GLU A 267 -25.76 1.31 -3.54
CA GLU A 267 -26.55 2.08 -4.52
C GLU A 267 -25.86 2.21 -5.89
N SER A 268 -24.52 2.23 -5.89
CA SER A 268 -23.71 2.30 -7.12
C SER A 268 -23.67 1.00 -7.92
N VAL A 269 -24.15 -0.12 -7.36
CA VAL A 269 -24.19 -1.42 -8.02
C VAL A 269 -25.58 -1.64 -8.62
N PRO A 270 -25.70 -1.81 -9.96
CA PRO A 270 -26.99 -2.11 -10.57
C PRO A 270 -27.59 -3.42 -10.04
N VAL A 271 -28.91 -3.45 -9.80
CA VAL A 271 -29.64 -4.65 -9.30
C VAL A 271 -29.29 -5.92 -10.09
N LYS A 272 -29.16 -5.81 -11.42
CA LYS A 272 -28.81 -6.94 -12.31
C LYS A 272 -27.39 -7.51 -12.10
N GLN A 273 -26.49 -6.71 -11.53
CA GLN A 273 -25.11 -7.07 -11.21
C GLN A 273 -24.95 -7.55 -9.77
N ARG A 274 -26.04 -7.58 -8.98
CA ARG A 274 -26.00 -8.09 -7.62
C ARG A 274 -25.54 -9.56 -7.61
N PRO A 275 -24.44 -9.91 -6.93
CA PRO A 275 -23.95 -11.27 -6.88
C PRO A 275 -24.87 -12.11 -6.00
N LYS A 276 -25.01 -13.39 -6.36
CA LYS A 276 -25.80 -14.38 -5.61
C LYS A 276 -24.92 -15.38 -4.82
N SER A 277 -23.61 -15.21 -4.88
CA SER A 277 -22.60 -16.05 -4.22
C SER A 277 -21.25 -15.33 -4.23
N LEU A 278 -20.31 -15.79 -3.42
CA LEU A 278 -18.94 -15.26 -3.44
C LEU A 278 -18.25 -15.47 -4.79
N GLU A 279 -18.56 -16.57 -5.50
CA GLU A 279 -18.02 -16.80 -6.85
C GLU A 279 -18.51 -15.76 -7.87
N LYS A 280 -19.77 -15.32 -7.74
CA LYS A 280 -20.31 -14.23 -8.57
C LYS A 280 -19.74 -12.89 -8.15
N PHE A 281 -19.50 -12.68 -6.85
CA PHE A 281 -18.80 -11.50 -6.35
C PHE A 281 -17.39 -11.37 -6.92
N ASP A 282 -16.63 -12.47 -6.99
CA ASP A 282 -15.27 -12.46 -7.54
C ASP A 282 -15.22 -12.06 -9.03
N LYS A 283 -16.33 -12.17 -9.75
CA LYS A 283 -16.47 -11.79 -11.17
C LYS A 283 -16.95 -10.35 -11.37
N LEU A 284 -17.28 -9.63 -10.30
CA LEU A 284 -17.63 -8.21 -10.41
C LEU A 284 -16.42 -7.37 -10.80
N SER A 285 -16.69 -6.19 -11.37
CA SER A 285 -15.65 -5.18 -11.56
C SER A 285 -15.09 -4.72 -10.21
N SER A 286 -13.85 -4.24 -10.21
CA SER A 286 -13.18 -3.74 -9.01
C SER A 286 -14.03 -2.68 -8.28
N ALA A 287 -14.56 -1.70 -9.03
CA ALA A 287 -15.45 -0.67 -8.49
C ALA A 287 -16.61 -1.24 -7.66
N TYR A 288 -17.28 -2.30 -8.14
CA TYR A 288 -18.40 -2.90 -7.42
C TYR A 288 -17.93 -3.73 -6.21
N LYS A 289 -16.80 -4.44 -6.30
CA LYS A 289 -16.23 -5.15 -5.15
C LYS A 289 -15.90 -4.18 -4.01
N ILE A 290 -15.28 -3.06 -4.34
CA ILE A 290 -14.93 -1.99 -3.39
C ILE A 290 -16.20 -1.43 -2.76
N ALA A 291 -17.25 -1.13 -3.54
CA ALA A 291 -18.51 -0.61 -3.02
C ALA A 291 -19.17 -1.56 -1.99
N TYR A 292 -19.13 -2.87 -2.22
CA TYR A 292 -19.65 -3.88 -1.28
C TYR A 292 -18.89 -3.93 0.05
N VAL A 293 -17.60 -3.62 0.04
CA VAL A 293 -16.77 -3.55 1.24
C VAL A 293 -17.01 -2.21 1.95
N ALA A 294 -16.98 -1.10 1.22
CA ALA A 294 -17.10 0.25 1.75
C ALA A 294 -18.46 0.54 2.39
N GLN A 295 -19.55 -0.12 1.97
CA GLN A 295 -20.85 0.00 2.64
C GLN A 295 -20.88 -0.57 4.07
N VAL A 296 -19.85 -1.31 4.49
CA VAL A 296 -19.82 -1.94 5.82
C VAL A 296 -19.16 -0.99 6.82
N PRO A 297 -19.86 -0.62 7.92
CA PRO A 297 -19.28 0.28 8.90
C PRO A 297 -17.96 -0.22 9.51
N GLY A 298 -16.92 0.60 9.39
CA GLY A 298 -15.54 0.33 9.77
C GLY A 298 -14.59 -0.10 8.63
N TRP A 299 -15.10 -0.26 7.40
CA TRP A 299 -14.33 -0.63 6.19
C TRP A 299 -14.42 0.41 5.06
N GLU A 300 -14.92 1.61 5.37
CA GLU A 300 -15.13 2.72 4.44
C GLU A 300 -13.82 3.16 3.78
N SER A 301 -12.69 3.02 4.48
CA SER A 301 -11.37 3.42 3.98
C SER A 301 -10.97 2.71 2.69
N PHE A 302 -11.47 1.51 2.39
CA PHE A 302 -11.18 0.85 1.11
C PHE A 302 -11.73 1.60 -0.11
N ALA A 303 -12.73 2.47 0.05
CA ALA A 303 -13.18 3.33 -1.05
C ALA A 303 -12.15 4.42 -1.40
N VAL A 304 -11.36 4.84 -0.41
CA VAL A 304 -10.28 5.82 -0.58
C VAL A 304 -9.00 5.11 -1.04
N LEU A 305 -8.59 4.07 -0.31
CA LEU A 305 -7.35 3.33 -0.59
C LEU A 305 -7.34 2.65 -1.97
N LEU A 306 -8.51 2.31 -2.51
CA LEU A 306 -8.68 1.67 -3.80
C LEU A 306 -9.62 2.49 -4.69
N ASP A 307 -9.30 3.77 -4.93
CA ASP A 307 -10.11 4.63 -5.80
C ASP A 307 -10.03 4.19 -7.28
N ASN A 308 -11.10 3.56 -7.77
CA ASN A 308 -11.20 3.08 -9.14
C ASN A 308 -11.19 4.21 -10.18
N ARG A 309 -11.60 5.44 -9.83
CA ARG A 309 -11.54 6.58 -10.73
C ARG A 309 -10.08 6.99 -10.94
N ARG A 310 -9.33 7.16 -9.85
CA ARG A 310 -7.88 7.42 -9.91
C ARG A 310 -7.15 6.31 -10.67
N ARG A 311 -7.55 5.04 -10.45
CA ARG A 311 -6.98 3.91 -11.18
C ARG A 311 -7.11 4.03 -12.69
N ASN A 312 -8.27 4.46 -13.18
CA ASN A 312 -8.50 4.61 -14.60
C ASN A 312 -7.72 5.79 -15.21
N THR A 313 -7.59 6.90 -14.47
CA THR A 313 -6.80 8.06 -14.91
C THR A 313 -5.30 7.71 -14.98
N ILE A 314 -4.74 7.19 -13.89
CA ILE A 314 -3.32 6.82 -13.78
C ILE A 314 -2.96 5.70 -14.75
N GLY A 315 -3.87 4.76 -14.93
CA GLY A 315 -3.68 3.61 -15.81
C GLY A 315 -3.93 3.87 -17.30
N HIS A 316 -4.28 5.10 -17.67
CA HIS A 316 -4.53 5.44 -19.06
C HIS A 316 -3.24 5.31 -19.89
N ALA A 317 -3.35 4.83 -21.13
CA ALA A 317 -2.17 4.50 -21.95
C ALA A 317 -1.30 5.72 -22.27
N THR A 318 -1.92 6.90 -22.32
CA THR A 318 -1.27 8.20 -22.56
C THR A 318 -0.81 8.89 -21.29
N ALA A 319 -1.02 8.31 -20.11
CA ALA A 319 -0.59 8.91 -18.86
C ALA A 319 0.94 8.94 -18.78
N TYR A 320 1.52 10.10 -18.45
CA TYR A 320 2.95 10.28 -18.22
C TYR A 320 3.20 11.38 -17.18
N HIS A 321 4.39 11.35 -16.56
CA HIS A 321 4.86 12.42 -15.70
C HIS A 321 5.54 13.50 -16.54
N ASP A 322 4.94 14.68 -16.56
CA ASP A 322 5.53 15.87 -17.16
C ASP A 322 6.49 16.54 -16.18
N LEU A 323 7.78 16.34 -16.39
CA LEU A 323 8.85 16.91 -15.57
C LEU A 323 8.89 18.44 -15.56
N GLN A 324 8.32 19.11 -16.57
CA GLN A 324 8.29 20.58 -16.59
C GLN A 324 7.28 21.14 -15.59
N THR A 325 6.14 20.47 -15.46
CA THR A 325 5.04 20.90 -14.58
C THR A 325 5.01 20.13 -13.25
N GLY A 326 5.78 19.04 -13.13
CA GLY A 326 5.75 18.15 -11.97
C GLY A 326 4.46 17.36 -11.83
N ARG A 327 3.68 17.23 -12.92
CA ARG A 327 2.33 16.67 -12.92
C ARG A 327 2.25 15.38 -13.71
N VAL A 328 1.39 14.47 -13.25
CA VAL A 328 0.94 13.31 -14.03
C VAL A 328 -0.27 13.72 -14.84
N VAL A 329 -0.12 13.77 -16.15
CA VAL A 329 -1.15 14.22 -17.09
C VAL A 329 -1.50 13.13 -18.09
N SER A 330 -2.67 13.25 -18.72
CA SER A 330 -3.11 12.39 -19.83
C SER A 330 -3.97 13.18 -20.81
N ASP A 331 -4.29 12.59 -21.96
CA ASP A 331 -5.23 13.18 -22.93
C ASP A 331 -6.66 13.32 -22.38
N VAL A 332 -7.08 12.42 -21.48
CA VAL A 332 -8.40 12.44 -20.83
C VAL A 332 -8.45 13.30 -19.56
N ASP A 333 -7.29 13.59 -18.97
CA ASP A 333 -7.12 14.49 -17.84
C ASP A 333 -5.89 15.39 -18.03
N PRO A 334 -6.01 16.47 -18.83
CA PRO A 334 -4.91 17.38 -19.13
C PRO A 334 -4.49 18.24 -17.93
N ALA A 335 -5.38 18.44 -16.96
CA ALA A 335 -5.04 19.13 -15.72
C ALA A 335 -4.15 18.23 -14.85
N GLY A 336 -4.49 16.94 -14.79
CA GLY A 336 -3.69 15.94 -14.09
C GLY A 336 -3.65 16.15 -12.58
N MET A 337 -2.79 15.36 -11.93
CA MET A 337 -2.47 15.46 -10.50
C MET A 337 -0.99 15.73 -10.29
N THR A 338 -0.58 16.22 -9.12
CA THR A 338 0.85 16.37 -8.86
C THR A 338 1.51 14.99 -8.75
N TYR A 339 2.83 14.92 -9.02
CA TYR A 339 3.55 13.66 -8.85
C TYR A 339 3.50 13.16 -7.40
N LEU A 340 3.52 14.06 -6.41
CA LEU A 340 3.40 13.70 -4.99
C LEU A 340 2.03 13.10 -4.63
N GLU A 341 0.94 13.66 -5.17
CA GLU A 341 -0.40 13.07 -5.03
C GLU A 341 -0.43 11.67 -5.67
N PHE A 342 0.18 11.51 -6.85
CA PHE A 342 0.32 10.21 -7.47
C PHE A 342 1.11 9.22 -6.57
N LEU A 343 2.20 9.64 -5.93
CA LEU A 343 2.97 8.75 -5.04
C LEU A 343 2.21 8.30 -3.78
N SER A 344 1.19 9.05 -3.35
CA SER A 344 0.31 8.58 -2.26
C SER A 344 -0.58 7.40 -2.66
N GLU A 345 -0.85 7.22 -3.97
CA GLU A 345 -1.70 6.13 -4.47
C GLU A 345 -1.06 4.72 -4.29
N PRO A 346 0.22 4.51 -4.66
CA PRO A 346 0.95 3.28 -4.32
C PRO A 346 0.97 3.00 -2.81
N LEU A 347 1.19 4.01 -1.97
CA LEU A 347 1.19 3.85 -0.51
C LEU A 347 -0.16 3.32 -0.01
N ASP A 348 -1.26 3.89 -0.52
CA ASP A 348 -2.60 3.48 -0.18
C ASP A 348 -2.93 2.06 -0.65
N VAL A 349 -2.47 1.68 -1.85
CA VAL A 349 -2.55 0.30 -2.35
C VAL A 349 -1.71 -0.65 -1.49
N PHE A 350 -0.52 -0.24 -1.06
CA PHE A 350 0.34 -1.03 -0.18
C PHE A 350 -0.32 -1.25 1.19
N GLU A 351 -0.95 -0.22 1.77
CA GLU A 351 -1.76 -0.36 3.00
C GLU A 351 -2.92 -1.33 2.79
N ALA A 352 -3.65 -1.22 1.68
CA ALA A 352 -4.76 -2.11 1.36
C ALA A 352 -4.30 -3.57 1.24
N LEU A 353 -3.22 -3.83 0.50
CA LEU A 353 -2.64 -5.17 0.35
C LEU A 353 -2.19 -5.74 1.70
N SER A 354 -1.48 -4.94 2.50
CA SER A 354 -0.97 -5.32 3.82
C SER A 354 -2.11 -5.67 4.78
N THR A 355 -3.16 -4.85 4.79
CA THR A 355 -4.39 -5.09 5.55
C THR A 355 -5.07 -6.38 5.09
N LEU A 356 -5.22 -6.57 3.78
CA LEU A 356 -5.87 -7.74 3.21
C LEU A 356 -5.06 -9.02 3.40
N ALA A 357 -3.73 -8.94 3.51
CA ALA A 357 -2.90 -10.08 3.93
C ALA A 357 -3.28 -10.56 5.32
N GLN A 358 -3.43 -9.64 6.29
CA GLN A 358 -3.84 -9.99 7.65
C GLN A 358 -5.27 -10.56 7.71
N VAL A 359 -6.16 -10.09 6.83
CA VAL A 359 -7.51 -10.65 6.66
C VAL A 359 -7.45 -12.05 6.04
N LEU A 360 -6.64 -12.25 5.00
CA LEU A 360 -6.49 -13.54 4.31
C LEU A 360 -5.92 -14.63 5.22
N ARG A 361 -5.06 -14.25 6.18
CA ARG A 361 -4.54 -15.14 7.23
C ARG A 361 -5.62 -16.02 7.86
N ALA A 362 -6.80 -15.46 8.13
CA ALA A 362 -7.91 -16.20 8.72
C ALA A 362 -8.34 -17.42 7.87
N SER A 363 -8.40 -17.25 6.55
CA SER A 363 -8.71 -18.34 5.61
C SER A 363 -7.60 -19.39 5.54
N ARG A 364 -6.33 -18.95 5.63
CA ARG A 364 -5.16 -19.84 5.62
C ARG A 364 -5.05 -20.67 6.88
N VAL A 365 -5.31 -20.05 8.04
CA VAL A 365 -5.46 -20.75 9.32
C VAL A 365 -6.62 -21.76 9.25
N ALA A 366 -7.81 -21.37 8.80
CA ALA A 366 -8.96 -22.28 8.69
C ALA A 366 -8.72 -23.45 7.72
N ALA A 367 -7.89 -23.24 6.70
CA ALA A 367 -7.48 -24.24 5.72
C ALA A 367 -6.36 -25.18 6.20
N SER A 368 -5.78 -24.92 7.39
CA SER A 368 -4.69 -25.71 7.93
C SER A 368 -5.06 -27.20 8.03
N PRO A 369 -4.14 -28.11 7.66
CA PRO A 369 -4.34 -29.55 7.84
C PRO A 369 -4.53 -29.95 9.31
N ASP A 370 -4.09 -29.12 10.26
CA ASP A 370 -4.19 -29.41 11.69
C ASP A 370 -5.63 -29.52 12.20
N PHE A 371 -6.60 -28.92 11.50
CA PHE A 371 -7.98 -28.81 12.00
C PHE A 371 -8.93 -29.92 11.54
N GLY A 372 -8.43 -31.01 10.96
CA GLY A 372 -9.19 -32.21 10.58
C GLY A 372 -10.33 -31.98 9.58
N LEU A 373 -10.65 -32.97 8.74
CA LEU A 373 -11.91 -32.96 7.98
C LEU A 373 -12.99 -33.55 8.89
N ALA A 374 -13.77 -32.71 9.57
CA ALA A 374 -15.13 -33.13 9.88
C ALA A 374 -15.89 -33.06 8.56
N GLU A 375 -16.21 -34.23 8.00
CA GLU A 375 -17.13 -34.37 6.87
C GLU A 375 -18.48 -33.69 7.16
#